data_AF-A0A8T6XS91-F1
#
_entry.id   AF-A0A8T6XS91-F1
#
_cell.length_a   1.000
_cell.length_b   1.000
_cell.length_c   1.000
_cell.angle_alpha   90.00
_cell.angle_beta   90.00
_cell.angle_gamma   90.00
#
_symmetry.space_group_name_H-M   'P 1'
#
loop_
_entity.id
_entity.type
_entity.pdbx_description
1 polymer ?
#
loop_
_entity_poly.entity_id
_entity_poly.type
_entity_poly.pdbx_seq_one_letter_code
_entity_poly.pdbx_strand_id
1 'polypeptide(L)'
;MVLIDKRILAGGIAMVAVGIALTLYLNSAMPLGESGMTEEEAAELRMKQRENQDLTTLSGILIGVGFLLILISFGSRPRRRGGPKKEEKKPAT
;
A
#
# COMPACT_ATOMS: atom_id res chain seq x y z
N MET A 1 -23.79 -12.42 5.08
CA MET A 1 -22.43 -12.89 4.75
C MET A 1 -21.73 -11.77 4.00
N VAL A 2 -20.63 -11.22 4.55
CA VAL A 2 -19.81 -10.22 3.86
C VAL A 2 -19.16 -10.89 2.65
N LEU A 3 -19.29 -10.31 1.46
CA LEU A 3 -18.61 -10.81 0.26
C LEU A 3 -17.18 -10.23 0.26
N ILE A 4 -16.18 -11.11 0.27
CA ILE A 4 -14.76 -10.75 0.37
C ILE A 4 -14.01 -11.43 -0.78
N ASP A 5 -13.30 -10.64 -1.60
CA ASP A 5 -12.31 -11.22 -2.51
C ASP A 5 -11.02 -11.52 -1.74
N LYS A 6 -10.84 -12.80 -1.40
CA LYS A 6 -9.71 -13.30 -0.63
C LYS A 6 -8.35 -13.05 -1.31
N ARG A 7 -8.30 -12.97 -2.65
CA ARG A 7 -7.05 -12.76 -3.39
C ARG A 7 -6.61 -11.32 -3.28
N ILE A 8 -7.54 -10.39 -3.49
CA ILE A 8 -7.28 -8.95 -3.35
C ILE A 8 -6.97 -8.61 -1.89
N LEU A 9 -7.70 -9.21 -0.94
CA LEU A 9 -7.44 -9.03 0.49
C LEU A 9 -6.03 -9.50 0.87
N ALA A 10 -5.61 -10.69 0.44
CA ALA A 10 -4.27 -11.21 0.72
C ALA A 10 -3.17 -10.32 0.12
N GLY A 11 -3.37 -9.82 -1.10
CA GLY A 11 -2.45 -8.88 -1.74
C GLY A 11 -2.34 -7.56 -0.98
N GLY A 12 -3.46 -6.99 -0.53
CA GLY A 12 -3.48 -5.77 0.26
C GLY A 12 -2.78 -5.93 1.62
N ILE A 13 -3.05 -7.03 2.33
CA ILE A 13 -2.38 -7.35 3.60
C ILE A 13 -0.87 -7.51 3.41
N ALA A 14 -0.44 -8.23 2.36
CA ALA A 14 0.98 -8.39 2.05
C ALA A 14 1.67 -7.05 1.76
N MET A 15 1.02 -6.18 0.98
CA MET A 15 1.56 -4.85 0.69
C MET A 15 1.71 -3.99 1.95
N VAL A 16 0.71 -3.99 2.83
CA VAL A 16 0.78 -3.27 4.10
C VAL A 16 1.91 -3.81 4.99
N ALA A 17 2.06 -5.14 5.07
CA ALA A 17 3.12 -5.75 5.87
C ALA A 17 4.53 -5.37 5.37
N VAL A 18 4.75 -5.38 4.05
CA VAL A 18 6.01 -4.96 3.43
C VAL A 18 6.30 -3.48 3.72
N GLY A 19 5.29 -2.62 3.63
CA GLY A 19 5.44 -1.19 3.93
C GLY A 19 5.79 -0.96 5.40
N ILE A 20 5.10 -1.63 6.32
CA ILE A 20 5.45 -1.53 7.75
C ILE A 20 6.89 -1.98 8.00
N ALA A 21 7.33 -3.09 7.41
CA ALA A 21 8.72 -3.56 7.53
C ALA A 21 9.74 -2.54 7.00
N LEU A 22 9.47 -1.94 5.84
CA LEU A 22 10.29 -0.87 5.24
C LEU A 22 10.37 0.35 6.15
N THR A 23 9.24 0.82 6.68
CA THR A 23 9.20 1.96 7.61
C THR A 23 10.03 1.67 8.86
N LEU A 24 9.92 0.48 9.45
CA LEU A 24 10.70 0.11 10.63
C LEU A 24 12.20 0.06 10.34
N TYR A 25 12.59 -0.50 9.19
CA TYR A 25 13.99 -0.55 8.76
C TYR A 25 14.56 0.86 8.57
N LEU A 26 13.85 1.74 7.88
CA LEU A 26 14.30 3.10 7.61
C LEU A 26 14.41 3.95 8.88
N ASN A 27 13.48 3.79 9.82
CA ASN A 27 13.56 4.46 11.12
C ASN A 27 14.76 3.96 11.95
N SER A 28 15.13 2.69 11.85
CA SER A 28 16.32 2.15 12.53
C SER A 28 17.64 2.63 11.92
N ALA A 29 17.62 3.03 10.65
CA ALA A 29 18.79 3.49 9.89
C ALA A 29 18.95 5.02 9.88
N MET A 30 18.03 5.78 10.49
CA MET A 30 18.13 7.24 10.55
C MET A 30 19.21 7.66 11.56
N PRO A 31 20.29 8.34 11.11
CA PRO A 31 21.26 8.91 12.03
C PRO A 31 20.61 10.08 12.80
N LEU A 32 20.48 9.93 14.12
CA LEU A 32 20.17 11.03 15.02
C LEU A 32 21.32 12.04 14.91
N GLY A 33 21.02 13.25 14.44
CA GLY A 33 22.04 14.25 14.10
C GLY A 33 23.01 14.52 15.24
N GLU A 34 24.29 14.22 15.01
CA GLU A 34 25.35 14.63 15.92
C GLU A 34 25.77 16.08 15.65
N SER A 35 25.82 16.87 16.70
CA SER A 35 26.35 18.24 16.69
C SER A 35 27.88 18.19 16.66
N GLY A 36 28.49 18.34 15.47
CA GLY A 36 29.95 18.43 15.33
C GLY A 36 30.57 18.23 13.94
N MET A 37 29.78 18.09 12.86
CA MET A 37 30.27 17.73 11.52
C MET A 37 30.86 18.89 10.69
N THR A 38 31.85 18.57 9.85
CA THR A 38 32.41 19.45 8.81
C THR A 38 31.47 19.63 7.61
N GLU A 39 31.69 20.62 6.74
CA GLU A 39 30.75 20.94 5.63
C GLU A 39 30.55 19.79 4.62
N GLU A 40 31.60 19.00 4.35
CA GLU A 40 31.51 17.82 3.47
C GLU A 40 30.67 16.70 4.10
N GLU A 41 30.92 16.43 5.37
CA GLU A 41 30.19 15.44 6.16
C GLU A 41 28.70 15.81 6.28
N ALA A 42 28.38 17.10 6.42
CA ALA A 42 27.01 17.61 6.39
C ALA A 42 26.33 17.45 5.02
N ALA A 43 27.08 17.53 3.91
CA ALA A 43 26.54 17.30 2.57
C ALA A 43 26.21 15.82 2.34
N GLU A 44 27.07 14.91 2.79
CA GLU A 44 26.84 13.46 2.71
C GLU A 44 25.65 13.01 3.59
N LEU A 45 25.51 13.59 4.79
CA LEU A 45 24.33 13.38 5.62
C LEU A 45 23.05 13.87 4.95
N ARG A 46 23.05 15.04 4.31
CA ARG A 46 21.86 15.56 3.61
C ARG A 46 21.44 14.67 2.44
N MET A 47 22.39 14.07 1.73
CA MET A 47 22.11 13.07 0.69
C MET A 47 21.46 11.82 1.28
N LYS A 48 22.05 11.23 2.33
CA LYS A 48 21.49 10.05 3.01
C LYS A 48 20.13 10.32 3.66
N GLN A 49 19.93 11.52 4.21
CA GLN A 49 18.64 11.95 4.75
C GLN A 49 17.57 12.07 3.66
N ARG A 50 17.91 12.62 2.48
CA ARG A 50 16.99 12.66 1.33
C ARG A 50 16.61 11.27 0.86
N GLU A 51 17.58 10.36 0.72
CA GLU A 51 17.30 8.97 0.33
C GLU A 51 16.37 8.29 1.35
N ASN A 52 16.64 8.44 2.64
CA ASN A 52 15.77 7.91 3.70
C ASN A 52 14.37 8.55 3.70
N GLN A 53 14.28 9.84 3.39
CA GLN A 53 13.00 10.55 3.28
C GLN A 53 12.17 10.05 2.09
N ASP A 54 12.81 9.83 0.94
CA ASP A 54 12.16 9.30 -0.26
C ASP A 54 11.68 7.86 -0.02
N LEU A 55 12.50 7.03 0.62
CA LEU A 55 12.13 5.65 0.98
C LEU A 55 11.00 5.62 2.02
N THR A 56 10.98 6.57 2.96
CA THR A 56 9.89 6.69 3.95
C THR A 56 8.59 7.09 3.26
N THR A 57 8.66 7.99 2.28
CA THR A 57 7.53 8.39 1.44
C THR A 57 7.01 7.21 0.63
N LEU A 58 7.90 6.45 -0.01
CA LEU A 58 7.55 5.24 -0.76
C LEU A 58 6.85 4.20 0.13
N SER A 59 7.37 4.00 1.34
CA SER A 59 6.76 3.11 2.32
C SER A 59 5.33 3.53 2.70
N GLY A 60 5.12 4.83 2.93
CA GLY A 60 3.79 5.39 3.18
C GLY A 60 2.81 5.17 2.04
N ILE A 61 3.24 5.37 0.79
CA ILE A 61 2.44 5.08 -0.41
C ILE A 61 2.09 3.59 -0.49
N LEU A 62 3.06 2.71 -0.22
CA LEU A 62 2.85 1.26 -0.27
C LEU A 62 1.79 0.81 0.74
N ILE A 63 1.85 1.35 1.97
CA ILE A 63 0.83 1.12 3.01
C ILE A 63 -0.53 1.65 2.56
N GLY A 64 -0.58 2.88 2.00
CA GLY A 64 -1.82 3.50 1.52
C GLY A 64 -2.49 2.70 0.41
N VAL A 65 -1.73 2.24 -0.59
CA VAL A 65 -2.22 1.39 -1.68
C VAL A 65 -2.65 0.02 -1.16
N GLY A 66 -1.86 -0.59 -0.27
CA GLY A 66 -2.23 -1.85 0.37
C GLY A 66 -3.53 -1.76 1.15
N PHE A 67 -3.73 -0.67 1.90
CA PHE A 67 -4.97 -0.41 2.62
C PHE A 67 -6.17 -0.21 1.68
N LEU A 68 -5.97 0.52 0.57
CA LEU A 68 -7.01 0.67 -0.47
C LEU A 68 -7.43 -0.69 -1.05
N LEU A 69 -6.48 -1.60 -1.31
CA LEU A 69 -6.77 -2.96 -1.77
C LEU A 69 -7.61 -3.74 -0.75
N ILE A 70 -7.31 -3.59 0.54
CA ILE A 70 -8.11 -4.19 1.61
C ILE A 70 -9.55 -3.66 1.56
N LEU A 71 -9.76 -2.35 1.43
CA LEU A 71 -11.11 -1.77 1.37
C LEU A 71 -11.91 -2.28 0.17
N ILE A 72 -11.33 -2.27 -1.03
CA ILE A 72 -12.02 -2.76 -2.23
C ILE A 72 -12.26 -4.29 -2.16
N SER A 73 -11.47 -5.04 -1.39
CA SER A 73 -11.69 -6.49 -1.24
C SER A 73 -13.04 -6.80 -0.57
N PHE A 74 -13.51 -5.93 0.33
CA PHE A 74 -14.82 -6.03 0.98
C PHE A 74 -15.97 -5.47 0.12
N GLY A 75 -15.67 -4.50 -0.76
CA GLY A 75 -16.66 -3.88 -1.66
C GLY A 75 -16.79 -4.55 -3.03
N SER A 76 -15.82 -5.40 -3.40
CA SER A 76 -15.80 -6.10 -4.68
C SER A 76 -16.89 -7.17 -4.71
N ARG A 77 -18.06 -6.81 -5.24
CA ARG A 77 -19.05 -7.78 -5.68
C ARG A 77 -18.32 -8.74 -6.62
N PRO A 78 -18.19 -10.05 -6.30
CA PRO A 78 -17.58 -10.98 -7.25
C PRO A 78 -18.44 -10.89 -8.50
N ARG A 79 -17.85 -10.46 -9.61
CA ARG A 79 -18.40 -10.67 -10.94
C ARG A 79 -18.47 -12.19 -11.12
N ARG A 80 -19.52 -12.82 -10.58
CA ARG A 80 -19.96 -14.13 -11.04
C ARG A 80 -20.06 -14.00 -12.55
N ARG A 81 -19.47 -14.96 -13.27
CA ARG A 81 -19.71 -15.25 -14.69
C ARG A 81 -21.21 -15.51 -14.90
N GLY A 82 -22.01 -14.46 -14.81
CA GLY A 82 -23.45 -14.52 -14.56
C GLY A 82 -23.90 -13.16 -14.06
N GLY A 83 -23.85 -12.16 -14.95
CA GLY A 83 -24.64 -10.95 -14.78
C GLY A 83 -26.13 -11.29 -14.60
N PRO A 84 -26.99 -10.32 -14.28
CA PRO A 84 -28.44 -10.57 -14.26
C PRO A 84 -28.81 -11.22 -15.59
N LYS A 85 -29.34 -12.45 -15.55
CA LYS A 85 -29.95 -13.03 -16.74
C LYS A 85 -30.97 -11.98 -17.19
N LYS A 86 -30.81 -11.43 -18.40
CA LYS A 86 -31.88 -10.68 -19.05
C LYS A 86 -33.10 -11.61 -19.00
N GLU A 87 -34.07 -11.30 -18.16
CA GLU A 87 -35.40 -11.88 -18.30
C GLU A 87 -35.94 -11.30 -19.61
N GLU A 88 -35.73 -12.04 -20.71
CA GLU A 88 -36.52 -11.84 -21.90
C GLU A 88 -37.98 -12.09 -21.49
N LYS A 89 -38.75 -11.00 -21.36
CA LYS A 89 -40.19 -11.10 -21.31
C LYS A 89 -40.62 -11.80 -22.60
N LYS A 90 -41.15 -13.02 -22.50
CA LYS A 90 -41.80 -13.67 -23.65
C LYS A 90 -42.86 -12.70 -24.20
N PRO A 91 -42.99 -12.56 -25.53
CA PRO A 91 -44.04 -11.72 -26.10
C PRO A 91 -45.39 -12.26 -25.64
N ALA A 92 -46.24 -11.38 -25.12
CA ALA A 92 -47.64 -11.69 -24.88
C ALA A 92 -48.26 -12.04 -26.23
N THR A 93 -48.80 -13.26 -26.33
CA THR A 93 -49.56 -13.72 -27.50
C THR A 93 -50.94 -13.09 -27.48
#